data_AF-A0ABD3I9S0-F1
#
_entry.id   AF-A0ABD3I9S0-F1
#
_cell.length_a   1.000
_cell.length_b   1.000
_cell.length_c   1.000
_cell.angle_alpha   90.00
_cell.angle_beta   90.00
_cell.angle_gamma   90.00
#
_symmetry.space_group_name_H-M   'P 1'
#
loop_
_entity.id
_entity.type
_entity.pdbx_description
1 polymer ?
#
loop_
_entity_poly.entity_id
_entity_poly.type
_entity_poly.pdbx_seq_one_letter_code
_entity_poly.pdbx_strand_id
1 'polypeptide(L)'
;MYQKLFQVEESRFDDLMQAAEEVDLRYSLWLGLKELAEKSGAWIATHFESLDTQEVEEVVNKYAKLTVKLERGIQPNPVVQRLRKQVDELRLSVPVMQNMRNKCLRDRHWKKIELEINHKIERNAQFTLGKLIEFNVMEYKAQIANISNEATQEAALEDLMEGVKQKWSTIEFIVKQYKEFKDVYVLGSVDDVLAALEDSMVTMNTVTSSRFDTL
;
A
#
# COMPACT_ATOMS: atom_id res chain seq x y z
N MET A 1 -26.37 37.30 -18.46
CA MET A 1 -27.28 36.63 -19.42
C MET A 1 -28.12 37.59 -20.26
N TYR A 2 -28.48 38.79 -19.78
CA TYR A 2 -29.21 39.79 -20.58
C TYR A 2 -28.37 40.56 -21.62
N GLN A 3 -27.08 40.78 -21.36
CA GLN A 3 -26.21 41.58 -22.26
C GLN A 3 -25.97 40.91 -23.64
N LYS A 4 -25.86 39.57 -23.68
CA LYS A 4 -25.82 38.78 -24.93
C LYS A 4 -27.08 38.88 -25.78
N LEU A 5 -28.24 39.08 -25.14
CA LEU A 5 -29.52 39.20 -25.83
C LEU A 5 -29.69 40.57 -26.51
N PHE A 6 -29.02 41.61 -25.98
CA PHE A 6 -29.13 43.00 -26.46
C PHE A 6 -27.91 43.50 -27.25
N GLN A 7 -26.95 42.63 -27.60
CA GLN A 7 -25.72 42.98 -28.34
C GLN A 7 -24.93 44.17 -27.75
N VAL A 8 -24.99 44.34 -26.43
CA VAL A 8 -24.18 45.36 -25.72
C VAL A 8 -22.85 44.73 -25.31
N GLU A 9 -21.76 45.50 -25.30
CA GLU A 9 -20.46 45.06 -24.78
C GLU A 9 -20.66 44.45 -23.37
N GLU A 10 -20.27 43.19 -23.22
CA GLU A 10 -20.33 42.50 -21.93
C GLU A 10 -19.46 43.27 -20.94
N SER A 11 -20.09 43.81 -19.90
CA SER A 11 -19.36 44.48 -18.82
C SER A 11 -18.62 43.39 -18.05
N ARG A 12 -17.31 43.32 -18.23
CA ARG A 12 -16.46 42.44 -17.41
C ARG A 12 -16.35 43.05 -16.02
N PHE A 13 -16.92 42.36 -15.04
CA PHE A 13 -16.76 42.71 -13.63
C PHE A 13 -15.56 41.95 -13.07
N ASP A 14 -14.37 42.30 -13.56
CA ASP A 14 -13.12 41.61 -13.19
C ASP A 14 -12.89 41.63 -11.67
N ASP A 15 -13.23 42.74 -11.00
CA ASP A 15 -13.15 42.87 -9.53
C ASP A 15 -14.11 41.92 -8.79
N LEU A 16 -15.32 41.71 -9.34
CA LEU A 16 -16.30 40.78 -8.76
C LEU A 16 -15.87 39.33 -8.94
N MET A 17 -15.28 39.00 -10.10
CA MET A 17 -14.72 37.68 -10.36
C MET A 17 -13.53 37.39 -9.43
N GLN A 18 -12.62 38.35 -9.26
CA GLN A 18 -11.50 38.22 -8.32
C GLN A 18 -11.98 38.05 -6.87
N ALA A 19 -12.95 38.85 -6.43
CA ALA A 19 -13.52 38.72 -5.09
C ALA A 19 -14.22 37.36 -4.87
N ALA A 20 -14.94 36.86 -5.88
CA ALA A 20 -15.56 35.53 -5.82
C ALA A 20 -14.50 34.42 -5.72
N GLU A 21 -13.42 34.49 -6.51
CA GLU A 21 -12.31 33.53 -6.44
C GLU A 21 -11.62 33.54 -5.07
N GLU A 22 -11.39 34.73 -4.48
CA GLU A 22 -10.81 34.83 -3.14
C GLU A 22 -11.71 34.21 -2.07
N VAL A 23 -13.02 34.44 -2.15
CA VAL A 23 -14.00 33.86 -1.22
C VAL A 23 -14.03 32.35 -1.36
N ASP A 24 -14.05 31.82 -2.58
CA ASP A 24 -14.04 30.38 -2.86
C ASP A 24 -12.78 29.70 -2.31
N LEU A 25 -11.62 30.35 -2.46
CA LEU A 25 -10.35 29.83 -1.92
C LEU A 25 -10.36 29.81 -0.38
N ARG A 26 -10.84 30.89 0.26
CA ARG A 26 -10.96 30.93 1.74
C ARG A 26 -11.97 29.92 2.25
N TYR A 27 -13.11 29.77 1.58
CA TYR A 27 -14.11 28.76 1.93
C TYR A 27 -13.53 27.35 1.82
N SER A 28 -12.83 27.05 0.72
CA SER A 28 -12.16 25.77 0.50
C SER A 28 -11.10 25.45 1.56
N LEU A 29 -10.38 26.47 2.04
CA LEU A 29 -9.40 26.33 3.13
C LEU A 29 -10.07 25.89 4.45
N TRP A 30 -11.13 26.59 4.86
CA TRP A 30 -11.83 26.28 6.10
C TRP A 30 -12.58 24.95 6.05
N LEU A 31 -13.24 24.68 4.92
CA LEU A 31 -13.90 23.40 4.69
C LEU A 31 -12.88 22.26 4.71
N GLY A 32 -11.75 22.41 4.02
CA GLY A 32 -10.71 21.40 3.99
C GLY A 32 -10.09 21.12 5.36
N LEU A 33 -9.86 22.15 6.18
CA LEU A 33 -9.42 21.97 7.56
C LEU A 33 -10.42 21.18 8.41
N LYS A 34 -11.71 21.50 8.28
CA LYS A 34 -12.77 20.80 9.01
C LYS A 34 -12.87 19.34 8.57
N GLU A 35 -13.00 19.09 7.27
CA GLU A 35 -13.14 17.74 6.72
C GLU A 35 -11.91 16.87 7.02
N LEU A 36 -10.70 17.43 6.91
CA LEU A 36 -9.47 16.70 7.24
C LEU A 36 -9.39 16.38 8.74
N ALA A 37 -9.83 17.28 9.62
CA ALA A 37 -9.87 17.04 11.06
C ALA A 37 -10.89 15.95 11.43
N GLU A 38 -12.08 15.97 10.82
CA GLU A 38 -13.11 14.94 11.03
C GLU A 38 -12.65 13.57 10.52
N LYS A 39 -12.08 13.51 9.31
CA LYS A 39 -11.55 12.28 8.71
C LYS A 39 -10.36 11.74 9.50
N SER A 40 -9.40 12.57 9.88
CA SER A 40 -8.25 12.14 10.68
C SER A 40 -8.67 11.64 12.06
N GLY A 41 -9.60 12.33 12.72
CA GLY A 41 -10.18 11.86 13.99
C GLY A 41 -10.86 10.50 13.84
N ALA A 42 -11.62 10.29 12.76
CA ALA A 42 -12.24 9.00 12.47
C ALA A 42 -11.19 7.91 12.24
N TRP A 43 -10.15 8.16 11.42
CA TRP A 43 -9.09 7.18 11.17
C TRP A 43 -8.32 6.79 12.43
N ILE A 44 -8.06 7.76 13.31
CA ILE A 44 -7.38 7.54 14.60
C ILE A 44 -8.20 6.61 15.52
N ALA A 45 -9.53 6.75 15.52
CA ALA A 45 -10.44 5.95 16.33
C ALA A 45 -10.77 4.57 15.71
N THR A 46 -10.61 4.42 14.39
CA THR A 46 -10.89 3.18 13.68
C THR A 46 -9.87 2.09 14.00
N HIS A 47 -10.35 0.86 14.08
CA HIS A 47 -9.51 -0.32 14.23
C HIS A 47 -8.61 -0.49 13.01
N PHE A 48 -7.31 -0.65 13.24
CA PHE A 48 -6.28 -0.60 12.20
C PHE A 48 -6.50 -1.65 11.11
N GLU A 49 -7.02 -2.84 11.45
CA GLU A 49 -7.27 -3.88 10.45
C GLU A 49 -8.46 -3.59 9.52
N SER A 50 -9.36 -2.69 9.93
CA SER A 50 -10.48 -2.24 9.10
C SER A 50 -10.18 -0.95 8.33
N LEU A 51 -9.02 -0.33 8.59
CA LEU A 51 -8.63 0.91 7.95
C LEU A 51 -8.32 0.68 6.47
N ASP A 52 -8.99 1.44 5.61
CA ASP A 52 -8.71 1.49 4.18
C ASP A 52 -7.55 2.46 3.93
N THR A 53 -6.35 1.92 3.77
CA THR A 53 -5.15 2.72 3.50
C THR A 53 -5.15 3.38 2.12
N GLN A 54 -5.96 2.86 1.18
CA GLN A 54 -6.11 3.47 -0.14
C GLN A 54 -7.02 4.70 -0.06
N GLU A 55 -8.15 4.62 0.65
CA GLU A 55 -9.01 5.80 0.90
C GLU A 55 -8.19 6.91 1.59
N VAL A 56 -7.41 6.57 2.60
CA VAL A 56 -6.55 7.54 3.32
C VAL A 56 -5.58 8.22 2.35
N GLU A 57 -4.89 7.46 1.49
CA GLU A 57 -3.95 8.00 0.51
C GLU A 57 -4.65 8.95 -0.49
N GLU A 58 -5.80 8.55 -1.03
CA GLU A 58 -6.57 9.37 -1.98
C GLU A 58 -7.00 10.70 -1.36
N VAL A 59 -7.50 10.66 -0.12
CA VAL A 59 -7.91 11.85 0.63
C VAL A 59 -6.72 12.76 0.94
N VAL A 60 -5.60 12.20 1.41
CA VAL A 60 -4.38 12.97 1.70
C VAL A 60 -3.84 13.63 0.43
N ASN A 61 -3.82 12.91 -0.69
CA ASN A 61 -3.38 13.45 -1.99
C ASN A 61 -4.32 14.54 -2.53
N LYS A 62 -5.64 14.41 -2.31
CA LYS A 62 -6.62 15.47 -2.62
C LYS A 62 -6.28 16.75 -1.86
N TYR A 63 -6.04 16.65 -0.56
CA TYR A 63 -5.71 17.82 0.27
C TYR A 63 -4.32 18.38 -0.01
N ALA A 64 -3.34 17.56 -0.39
CA ALA A 64 -2.02 18.01 -0.82
C ALA A 64 -2.09 18.85 -2.10
N LYS A 65 -2.98 18.50 -3.04
CA LYS A 65 -3.24 19.34 -4.22
C LYS A 65 -3.96 20.63 -3.84
N LEU A 66 -4.91 20.56 -2.90
CA LEU A 66 -5.64 21.73 -2.41
C LEU A 66 -4.69 22.73 -1.74
N THR A 67 -3.76 22.30 -0.89
CA THR A 67 -2.81 23.19 -0.20
C THR A 67 -1.94 23.95 -1.18
N VAL A 68 -1.43 23.29 -2.23
CA VAL A 68 -0.66 23.95 -3.31
C VAL A 68 -1.51 25.00 -4.05
N LYS A 69 -2.79 24.71 -4.32
CA LYS A 69 -3.71 25.68 -4.93
C LYS A 69 -3.93 26.90 -4.02
N LEU A 70 -4.14 26.66 -2.73
CA LEU A 70 -4.38 27.71 -1.73
C LEU A 70 -3.16 28.61 -1.52
N GLU A 71 -1.94 28.06 -1.54
CA GLU A 71 -0.71 28.85 -1.43
C GLU A 71 -0.47 29.77 -2.63
N ARG A 72 -0.93 29.38 -3.82
CA ARG A 72 -0.81 30.21 -5.03
C ARG A 72 -1.89 31.27 -5.11
N GLY A 73 -3.10 30.95 -4.62
CA GLY A 73 -4.28 31.80 -4.77
C GLY A 73 -4.56 32.73 -3.58
N ILE A 74 -3.99 32.46 -2.40
CA ILE A 74 -4.19 33.29 -1.20
C ILE A 74 -2.85 33.90 -0.80
N GLN A 75 -2.87 35.16 -0.38
CA GLN A 75 -1.73 35.79 0.28
C GLN A 75 -1.23 34.94 1.47
N PRO A 76 0.07 34.99 1.82
CA PRO A 76 0.64 34.18 2.89
C PRO A 76 -0.20 34.21 4.17
N ASN A 77 -0.82 33.08 4.49
CA ASN A 77 -1.75 32.95 5.61
C ASN A 77 -1.32 31.79 6.51
N PRO A 78 -1.19 31.99 7.83
CA PRO A 78 -0.79 30.94 8.77
C PRO A 78 -1.74 29.73 8.77
N VAL A 79 -3.02 29.93 8.40
CA VAL A 79 -4.02 28.86 8.32
C VAL A 79 -3.73 27.89 7.16
N VAL A 80 -3.22 28.41 6.03
CA VAL A 80 -2.79 27.57 4.90
C VAL A 80 -1.57 26.73 5.30
N GLN A 81 -0.62 27.34 6.02
CA GLN A 81 0.55 26.64 6.55
C GLN A 81 0.18 25.56 7.56
N ARG A 82 -0.82 25.81 8.42
CA ARG A 82 -1.36 24.80 9.35
C ARG A 82 -1.96 23.62 8.60
N LEU A 83 -2.81 23.87 7.60
CA LEU A 83 -3.41 22.79 6.80
C LEU A 83 -2.31 21.99 6.09
N ARG A 84 -1.34 22.67 5.48
CA ARG A 84 -0.21 22.02 4.81
C ARG A 84 0.58 21.12 5.74
N LYS A 85 0.94 21.61 6.92
CA LYS A 85 1.68 20.80 7.91
C LYS A 85 0.91 19.54 8.29
N GLN A 86 -0.40 19.64 8.54
CA GLN A 86 -1.24 18.47 8.86
C GLN A 86 -1.29 17.47 7.70
N VAL A 87 -1.43 17.95 6.47
CA VAL A 87 -1.43 17.09 5.27
C VAL A 87 -0.08 16.42 5.08
N ASP A 88 1.02 17.13 5.26
CA ASP A 88 2.38 16.60 5.10
C ASP A 88 2.69 15.54 6.18
N GLU A 89 2.29 15.76 7.43
CA GLU A 89 2.40 14.77 8.52
C GLU A 89 1.59 13.50 8.20
N LEU A 90 0.35 13.65 7.76
CA LEU A 90 -0.49 12.51 7.34
C LEU A 90 0.12 11.78 6.15
N ARG A 91 0.65 12.52 5.16
CA ARG A 91 1.29 11.94 3.97
C ARG A 91 2.51 11.10 4.32
N LEU A 92 3.29 11.51 5.31
CA LEU A 92 4.42 10.72 5.79
C LEU A 92 3.97 9.44 6.50
N SER A 93 2.77 9.43 7.09
CA SER A 93 2.21 8.26 7.80
C SER A 93 1.58 7.21 6.88
N VAL A 94 1.11 7.61 5.70
CA VAL A 94 0.47 6.70 4.72
C VAL A 94 1.34 5.48 4.37
N PRO A 95 2.62 5.62 3.99
CA PRO A 95 3.46 4.46 3.68
C PRO A 95 3.65 3.52 4.87
N VAL A 96 3.70 4.05 6.09
CA VAL A 96 3.82 3.24 7.31
C VAL A 96 2.56 2.42 7.52
N MET A 97 1.38 3.04 7.37
CA MET A 97 0.10 2.34 7.43
C MET A 97 0.01 1.24 6.37
N GLN A 98 0.40 1.53 5.13
CA GLN A 98 0.40 0.55 4.03
C GLN A 98 1.34 -0.62 4.31
N ASN A 99 2.56 -0.35 4.79
CA ASN A 99 3.52 -1.39 5.14
C ASN A 99 3.00 -2.29 6.27
N MET A 100 2.43 -1.71 7.33
CA MET A 100 1.85 -2.48 8.42
C MET A 100 0.54 -3.19 8.04
N ARG A 101 -0.11 -2.79 6.94
CA ARG A 101 -1.28 -3.46 6.34
C ARG A 101 -0.92 -4.47 5.26
N ASN A 102 0.38 -4.71 5.03
CA ASN A 102 0.83 -5.72 4.09
C ASN A 102 0.32 -7.10 4.50
N LYS A 103 -0.44 -7.75 3.61
CA LYS A 103 -1.06 -9.07 3.84
C LYS A 103 -0.04 -10.20 3.95
N CYS A 104 1.19 -9.98 3.49
CA CYS A 104 2.29 -10.94 3.60
C CYS A 104 2.90 -10.97 5.02
N LEU A 105 2.57 -10.00 5.89
CA LEU A 105 3.05 -9.97 7.27
C LEU A 105 2.45 -11.12 8.08
N ARG A 106 3.34 -11.89 8.71
CA ARG A 106 3.02 -13.02 9.58
C ARG A 106 3.52 -12.75 10.98
N ASP A 107 3.15 -13.59 11.94
CA ASP A 107 3.48 -13.40 13.35
C ASP A 107 5.00 -13.21 13.60
N ARG A 108 5.86 -13.86 12.80
CA ARG A 108 7.32 -13.63 12.84
C ARG A 108 7.72 -12.19 12.49
N HIS A 109 7.08 -11.60 11.48
CA HIS A 109 7.32 -10.23 11.05
C HIS A 109 6.79 -9.23 12.09
N TRP A 110 5.62 -9.52 12.65
CA TRP A 110 5.07 -8.71 13.74
C TRP A 110 5.98 -8.70 14.97
N LYS A 111 6.55 -9.85 15.36
CA LYS A 111 7.55 -9.91 16.44
C LYS A 111 8.81 -9.09 16.14
N LYS A 112 9.28 -9.09 14.88
CA LYS A 112 10.40 -8.23 14.45
C LYS A 112 10.02 -6.75 14.60
N ILE A 113 8.83 -6.35 14.16
CA ILE A 113 8.33 -4.98 14.30
C ILE A 113 8.24 -4.58 15.78
N GLU A 114 7.65 -5.43 16.64
CA GLU A 114 7.54 -5.20 18.09
C GLU A 114 8.91 -5.01 18.76
N LEU A 115 9.93 -5.74 18.31
CA LEU A 115 11.30 -5.63 18.80
C LEU A 115 11.95 -4.30 18.37
N GLU A 116 11.74 -3.87 17.13
CA GLU A 116 12.26 -2.59 16.62
C GLU A 116 11.64 -1.39 17.33
N ILE A 117 10.31 -1.38 17.51
CA ILE A 117 9.59 -0.29 18.17
C ILE A 117 9.68 -0.36 19.71
N ASN A 118 10.26 -1.44 20.25
CA ASN A 118 10.37 -1.74 21.69
C ASN A 118 9.02 -1.65 22.44
N HIS A 119 7.93 -2.00 21.75
CA HIS A 119 6.57 -2.00 22.26
C HIS A 119 5.84 -3.24 21.76
N LYS A 120 5.06 -3.86 22.64
CA LYS A 120 4.22 -4.99 22.27
C LYS A 120 2.95 -4.50 21.58
N ILE A 121 2.68 -5.02 20.38
CA ILE A 121 1.48 -4.72 19.62
C ILE A 121 0.48 -5.83 19.87
N GLU A 122 -0.44 -5.57 20.79
CA GLU A 122 -1.59 -6.45 20.96
C GLU A 122 -2.61 -6.13 19.87
N ARG A 123 -2.66 -6.99 18.85
CA ARG A 123 -3.66 -6.98 17.75
C ARG A 123 -5.06 -7.37 18.24
N ASN A 124 -5.52 -6.70 19.29
CA ASN A 124 -6.86 -6.84 19.86
C ASN A 124 -7.75 -5.68 19.40
N ALA A 125 -8.98 -5.59 19.91
CA ALA A 125 -9.90 -4.51 19.57
C ALA A 125 -9.36 -3.08 19.82
N GLN A 126 -8.29 -2.92 20.62
CA GLN A 126 -7.63 -1.64 20.88
C GLN A 126 -6.52 -1.30 19.88
N PHE A 127 -6.27 -2.15 18.89
CA PHE A 127 -5.29 -1.88 17.84
C PHE A 127 -5.83 -0.84 16.85
N THR A 128 -5.79 0.44 17.23
CA THR A 128 -6.22 1.59 16.42
C THR A 128 -5.02 2.34 15.86
N LEU A 129 -5.26 3.17 14.83
CA LEU A 129 -4.21 4.04 14.28
C LEU A 129 -3.70 5.02 15.35
N GLY A 130 -4.57 5.51 16.24
CA GLY A 130 -4.17 6.38 17.35
C GLY A 130 -3.09 5.77 18.24
N LYS A 131 -3.23 4.46 18.56
CA LYS A 131 -2.26 3.76 19.40
C LYS A 131 -0.90 3.58 18.70
N LEU A 132 -0.91 3.37 17.39
CA LEU A 132 0.32 3.35 16.58
C LEU A 132 1.00 4.73 16.54
N ILE A 133 0.23 5.81 16.51
CA ILE A 133 0.76 7.17 16.59
C ILE A 133 1.36 7.43 17.98
N GLU A 134 0.72 6.97 19.06
CA GLU A 134 1.23 7.07 20.43
C GLU A 134 2.57 6.34 20.63
N PHE A 135 2.74 5.19 19.97
CA PHE A 135 4.00 4.45 19.96
C PHE A 135 5.08 5.06 19.06
N ASN A 136 4.81 6.21 18.45
CA ASN A 136 5.73 6.95 17.60
C ASN A 136 6.33 6.07 16.46
N VAL A 137 5.49 5.19 15.91
CA VAL A 137 5.85 4.20 14.87
C VAL A 137 6.42 4.88 13.62
N MET A 138 6.13 6.18 13.46
CA MET A 138 6.67 7.06 12.42
C MET A 138 8.20 7.17 12.40
N GLU A 139 8.87 7.06 13.57
CA GLU A 139 10.34 7.09 13.64
C GLU A 139 10.96 5.81 13.05
N TYR A 140 10.22 4.70 13.13
CA TYR A 140 10.66 3.38 12.68
C TYR A 140 10.22 3.06 11.24
N LYS A 141 9.82 4.07 10.47
CA LYS A 141 9.29 3.90 9.10
C LYS A 141 10.19 3.08 8.19
N ALA A 142 11.52 3.23 8.31
CA ALA A 142 12.48 2.55 7.45
C ALA A 142 12.60 1.07 7.81
N GLN A 143 12.63 0.77 9.10
CA GLN A 143 12.68 -0.58 9.65
C GLN A 143 11.39 -1.35 9.29
N ILE A 144 10.24 -0.72 9.47
CA ILE A 144 8.93 -1.29 9.13
C ILE A 144 8.82 -1.52 7.62
N ALA A 145 9.30 -0.59 6.80
CA ALA A 145 9.35 -0.78 5.35
C ALA A 145 10.25 -1.96 4.96
N ASN A 146 11.40 -2.12 5.60
CA ASN A 146 12.30 -3.25 5.36
C ASN A 146 11.66 -4.59 5.73
N ILE A 147 11.01 -4.68 6.90
CA ILE A 147 10.32 -5.90 7.36
C ILE A 147 9.12 -6.23 6.45
N SER A 148 8.36 -5.20 6.04
CA SER A 148 7.26 -5.37 5.09
C SER A 148 7.75 -5.88 3.73
N ASN A 149 8.86 -5.33 3.22
CA ASN A 149 9.46 -5.78 1.97
C ASN A 149 10.01 -7.20 2.07
N GLU A 150 10.66 -7.54 3.18
CA GLU A 150 11.08 -8.90 3.50
C GLU A 150 9.88 -9.86 3.45
N ALA A 151 8.78 -9.52 4.10
CA ALA A 151 7.57 -10.34 4.11
C ALA A 151 6.99 -10.57 2.71
N THR A 152 6.95 -9.53 1.86
CA THR A 152 6.50 -9.64 0.47
C THR A 152 7.42 -10.55 -0.35
N GLN A 153 8.74 -10.41 -0.18
CA GLN A 153 9.71 -11.23 -0.91
C GLN A 153 9.64 -12.68 -0.45
N GLU A 154 9.52 -12.94 0.84
CA GLU A 154 9.37 -14.28 1.38
C GLU A 154 8.09 -14.95 0.89
N ALA A 155 6.96 -14.23 0.86
CA ALA A 155 5.71 -14.75 0.29
C ALA A 155 5.86 -15.12 -1.19
N ALA A 156 6.55 -14.30 -1.99
CA ALA A 156 6.80 -14.61 -3.39
C ALA A 156 7.69 -15.87 -3.58
N LEU A 157 8.67 -16.07 -2.70
CA LEU A 157 9.50 -17.29 -2.71
C LEU A 157 8.70 -18.53 -2.29
N GLU A 158 7.82 -18.39 -1.30
CA GLU A 158 6.94 -19.48 -0.89
C GLU A 158 5.95 -19.85 -2.00
N ASP A 159 5.39 -18.89 -2.72
CA ASP A 159 4.52 -19.13 -3.88
C ASP A 159 5.26 -19.87 -5.00
N LEU A 160 6.53 -19.52 -5.27
CA LEU A 160 7.38 -20.24 -6.22
C LEU A 160 7.60 -21.70 -5.78
N MET A 161 7.90 -21.92 -4.50
CA MET A 161 8.10 -23.26 -3.94
C MET A 161 6.81 -24.09 -3.97
N GLU A 162 5.66 -23.48 -3.70
CA GLU A 162 4.37 -24.15 -3.79
C GLU A 162 4.03 -24.52 -5.24
N GLY A 163 4.36 -23.66 -6.20
CA GLY A 163 4.26 -23.96 -7.63
C GLY A 163 5.11 -25.18 -8.04
N VAL A 164 6.32 -25.31 -7.49
CA VAL A 164 7.17 -26.49 -7.71
C VAL A 164 6.50 -27.74 -7.13
N LYS A 165 6.02 -27.71 -5.88
CA LYS A 165 5.30 -28.86 -5.28
C LYS A 165 4.09 -29.27 -6.11
N GLN A 166 3.31 -28.30 -6.57
CA GLN A 166 2.13 -28.56 -7.39
C GLN A 166 2.50 -29.21 -8.72
N LYS A 167 3.54 -28.70 -9.41
CA LYS A 167 4.07 -29.29 -10.64
C LYS A 167 4.43 -30.77 -10.42
N TRP A 168 5.17 -31.07 -9.36
CA TRP A 168 5.56 -32.45 -9.01
C TRP A 168 4.40 -33.35 -8.58
N SER A 169 3.33 -32.79 -8.00
CA SER A 169 2.14 -33.57 -7.63
C SER A 169 1.38 -34.14 -8.83
N THR A 170 1.56 -33.53 -10.01
CA THR A 170 0.85 -33.91 -11.24
C THR A 170 1.71 -34.65 -12.26
N ILE A 171 3.03 -34.73 -12.03
CA ILE A 171 3.95 -35.41 -12.95
C ILE A 171 3.84 -36.93 -12.74
N GLU A 172 3.58 -37.63 -13.83
CA GLU A 172 3.54 -39.09 -13.87
C GLU A 172 4.58 -39.61 -14.85
N PHE A 173 5.21 -40.75 -14.51
CA PHE A 173 6.09 -41.42 -15.44
C PHE A 173 5.29 -42.14 -16.52
N ILE A 174 5.60 -41.86 -17.78
CA ILE A 174 5.01 -42.59 -18.90
C ILE A 174 5.61 -44.00 -18.89
N VAL A 175 4.76 -45.01 -18.81
CA VAL A 175 5.17 -46.41 -18.84
C VAL A 175 4.64 -47.08 -20.10
N LYS A 176 5.50 -47.80 -20.83
CA LYS A 176 5.15 -48.52 -22.07
C LYS A 176 5.45 -50.00 -21.91
N GLN A 177 4.62 -50.86 -22.51
CA GLN A 177 4.87 -52.30 -22.50
C GLN A 177 6.11 -52.64 -23.33
N TYR A 178 6.96 -53.54 -22.83
CA TYR A 178 8.18 -53.94 -23.52
C TYR A 178 7.89 -55.01 -24.57
N LYS A 179 7.88 -54.62 -25.85
CA LYS A 179 7.62 -55.51 -26.99
C LYS A 179 6.30 -56.28 -26.77
N GLU A 180 6.27 -57.59 -27.04
CA GLU A 180 5.13 -58.49 -26.82
C GLU A 180 5.21 -59.26 -25.49
N PHE A 181 6.18 -58.95 -24.63
CA PHE A 181 6.28 -59.64 -23.34
C PHE A 181 5.13 -59.22 -22.43
N LYS A 182 4.38 -60.21 -21.95
CA LYS A 182 3.31 -60.00 -20.97
C LYS A 182 3.94 -59.61 -19.62
N ASP A 183 3.37 -58.60 -18.97
CA ASP A 183 3.76 -58.12 -17.64
C ASP A 183 5.19 -57.52 -17.52
N VAL A 184 5.81 -57.10 -18.63
CA VAL A 184 7.07 -56.35 -18.63
C VAL A 184 6.83 -54.93 -19.14
N TYR A 185 7.16 -53.94 -18.32
CA TYR A 185 7.00 -52.53 -18.62
C TYR A 185 8.33 -51.78 -18.56
N VAL A 186 8.53 -50.84 -19.48
CA VAL A 186 9.68 -49.94 -19.54
C VAL A 186 9.22 -48.49 -19.46
N LEU A 187 10.07 -47.63 -18.91
CA LEU A 187 9.84 -46.19 -18.94
C LEU A 187 9.83 -45.70 -20.40
N GLY A 188 8.84 -44.87 -20.71
CA GLY A 188 8.71 -44.15 -21.96
C GLY A 188 9.66 -42.96 -22.03
N SER A 189 9.25 -41.89 -22.73
CA SER A 189 10.03 -40.64 -22.68
C SER A 189 9.99 -40.08 -21.26
N VAL A 190 11.15 -39.64 -20.80
CA VAL A 190 11.37 -38.93 -19.53
C VAL A 190 11.76 -37.47 -19.78
N ASP A 191 11.69 -37.00 -21.03
CA ASP A 191 12.14 -35.67 -21.42
C ASP A 191 11.38 -34.58 -20.66
N ASP A 192 10.06 -34.73 -20.51
CA ASP A 192 9.21 -33.79 -19.76
C ASP A 192 9.53 -33.81 -18.25
N VAL A 193 9.88 -34.97 -17.70
CA VAL A 193 10.25 -35.13 -16.28
C VAL A 193 11.62 -34.49 -16.02
N LEU A 194 12.56 -34.67 -16.94
CA LEU A 194 13.89 -34.05 -16.87
C LEU A 194 13.81 -32.54 -17.03
N ALA A 195 13.02 -32.03 -17.98
CA ALA A 195 12.78 -30.60 -18.13
C ALA A 195 12.14 -29.99 -16.87
N ALA A 196 11.15 -30.68 -16.28
CA ALA A 196 10.55 -30.25 -15.03
C ALA A 196 11.54 -30.24 -13.85
N LEU A 197 12.48 -31.19 -13.82
CA LEU A 197 13.56 -31.26 -12.84
C LEU A 197 14.55 -30.11 -12.99
N GLU A 198 15.00 -29.83 -14.20
CA GLU A 198 15.90 -28.71 -14.49
C GLU A 198 15.27 -27.38 -14.10
N ASP A 199 14.02 -27.13 -14.50
CA ASP A 199 13.25 -25.94 -14.10
C ASP A 199 13.15 -25.81 -12.57
N SER A 200 12.78 -26.90 -11.89
CA SER A 200 12.64 -26.92 -10.43
C SER A 200 13.96 -26.64 -9.73
N MET A 201 15.08 -27.14 -10.28
CA MET A 201 16.41 -26.89 -9.76
C MET A 201 16.81 -25.42 -9.88
N VAL A 202 16.47 -24.76 -11.00
CA VAL A 202 16.67 -23.32 -11.17
C VAL A 202 15.84 -22.52 -10.15
N THR A 203 14.57 -22.88 -9.95
CA THR A 203 13.71 -22.23 -8.96
C THR A 203 14.25 -22.42 -7.54
N MET A 204 14.63 -23.64 -7.15
CA MET A 204 15.21 -23.91 -5.83
C MET A 204 16.53 -23.16 -5.63
N ASN A 205 17.42 -23.13 -6.62
CA ASN A 205 18.66 -22.36 -6.56
C ASN A 205 18.40 -20.86 -6.36
N THR A 206 17.32 -20.33 -6.94
CA THR A 206 16.91 -18.92 -6.76
C THR A 206 16.44 -18.68 -5.33
N VAL A 207 15.67 -19.60 -4.76
CA VAL A 207 15.19 -19.53 -3.37
C VAL A 207 16.36 -19.61 -2.38
N THR A 208 17.26 -20.58 -2.54
CA THR A 208 18.43 -20.76 -1.65
C THR A 208 19.48 -19.65 -1.80
N SER A 209 19.54 -19.00 -2.96
CA SER A 209 20.42 -17.83 -3.15
C SER A 209 19.82 -16.55 -2.55
N SER A 210 18.53 -16.55 -2.22
CA SER A 210 17.87 -15.42 -1.59
C SER A 210 18.29 -15.31 -0.12
N ARG A 211 18.48 -14.08 0.38
CA ARG A 211 18.99 -13.81 1.74
C ARG A 211 17.98 -14.11 2.86
N PHE A 212 16.83 -14.72 2.55
CA PHE A 212 15.71 -14.89 3.48
C PHE A 212 15.61 -16.29 4.08
N ASP A 213 16.70 -17.06 4.06
CA ASP A 213 16.82 -18.37 4.71
C ASP A 213 16.70 -18.24 6.25
N THR A 214 15.45 -18.11 6.71
CA THR A 214 14.98 -18.62 7.99
C THR A 214 13.73 -19.44 7.73
N LEU A 215 13.92 -20.57 7.05
CA LEU A 215 12.99 -21.72 7.14
C LEU A 215 13.08 -22.36 8.53
#